data_AF-A0A2G9PE85-F1
#
_entry.id   AF-A0A2G9PE85-F1
#
_cell.length_a   1.000
_cell.length_b   1.000
_cell.length_c   1.000
_cell.angle_alpha   90.00
_cell.angle_beta   90.00
_cell.angle_gamma   90.00
#
_symmetry.space_group_name_H-M   'P 1'
#
loop_
_entity.id
_entity.type
_entity.pdbx_description
1 polymer ?
#
loop_
_entity_poly.entity_id
_entity_poly.type
_entity_poly.pdbx_seq_one_letter_code
_entity_poly.pdbx_strand_id
1 'polypeptide(L)' 'STSKKLILTHISSRYSKEIKTLLSEANEIFNESYLVKDLEKIEL' A
#
# COMPACT_ATOMS: atom_id res chain seq x y z
N SER A 1 -12.44 16.50 5.80
CA SER A 1 -12.02 15.13 6.16
C SER A 1 -10.95 14.66 5.21
N THR A 2 -9.69 14.69 5.62
CA THR A 2 -8.57 14.17 4.83
C THR A 2 -7.91 13.06 5.65
N SER A 3 -7.90 11.83 5.13
CA SER A 3 -7.20 10.69 5.74
C SER A 3 -5.70 10.93 5.68
N LYS A 4 -4.97 10.52 6.74
CA LYS A 4 -3.53 10.78 6.86
C LYS A 4 -2.65 9.75 6.17
N LYS A 5 -3.08 8.49 6.07
CA LYS A 5 -2.33 7.36 5.48
C LYS A 5 -3.29 6.37 4.80
N LEU A 6 -2.87 5.78 3.69
CA LEU A 6 -3.56 4.70 2.97
C LEU A 6 -2.75 3.43 3.09
N ILE A 7 -3.38 2.33 3.50
CA ILE A 7 -2.72 1.04 3.70
C ILE A 7 -3.30 0.04 2.69
N LEU A 8 -2.44 -0.45 1.80
CA LEU A 8 -2.76 -1.48 0.81
C LEU A 8 -2.50 -2.86 1.42
N THR A 9 -3.56 -3.66 1.52
CA THR A 9 -3.53 -5.04 2.04
C THR A 9 -4.31 -5.98 1.13
N HIS A 10 -4.35 -7.29 1.45
CA HIS A 10 -5.02 -8.33 0.66
C HIS A 10 -4.59 -8.33 -0.81
N ILE A 11 -3.29 -8.16 -1.05
CA ILE A 11 -2.74 -8.15 -2.41
C ILE A 11 -2.86 -9.54 -3.01
N SER A 12 -3.48 -9.62 -4.19
CA SER A 12 -3.59 -10.88 -4.91
C SER A 12 -2.20 -11.41 -5.29
N SER A 13 -1.98 -12.71 -5.10
CA SER A 13 -0.71 -13.40 -5.38
C SER A 13 -0.19 -13.19 -6.81
N ARG A 14 -1.08 -12.91 -7.77
CA ARG A 14 -0.72 -12.58 -9.16
C ARG A 14 0.24 -11.39 -9.27
N TYR A 15 0.15 -10.43 -8.33
CA TYR A 15 0.96 -9.22 -8.33
C TYR A 15 2.24 -9.35 -7.49
N SER A 16 2.57 -10.54 -6.97
CA SER A 16 3.76 -10.74 -6.11
C SER A 16 5.07 -10.22 -6.71
N LYS A 17 5.23 -10.27 -8.03
CA LYS A 17 6.42 -9.75 -8.74
C LYS A 17 6.34 -8.25 -9.06
N GLU A 18 5.15 -7.68 -9.05
CA GLU A 18 4.84 -6.32 -9.52
C GLU A 18 4.28 -5.42 -8.39
N ILE A 19 4.45 -5.84 -7.13
CA ILE A 19 4.00 -5.11 -5.93
C ILE A 19 4.46 -3.65 -5.92
N LYS A 20 5.65 -3.36 -6.46
CA LYS A 20 6.18 -1.99 -6.54
C LYS A 20 5.38 -1.10 -7.49
N THR A 21 4.90 -1.65 -8.60
CA THR A 21 4.08 -0.93 -9.58
C THR A 21 2.77 -0.52 -8.94
N LEU A 22 2.11 -1.45 -8.24
CA LEU A 22 0.86 -1.19 -7.52
C LEU A 22 1.00 -0.07 -6.47
N LEU A 23 2.12 -0.06 -5.74
CA LEU A 23 2.42 1.01 -4.78
C LEU A 23 2.67 2.35 -5.47
N SER A 24 3.32 2.36 -6.64
CA SER A 24 3.55 3.58 -7.43
C SER A 24 2.21 4.19 -7.89
N GLU A 25 1.32 3.37 -8.45
CA GLU A 25 -0.01 3.80 -8.89
C GLU A 25 -0.83 4.41 -7.74
N ALA A 26 -0.78 3.80 -6.55
CA ALA A 26 -1.45 4.35 -5.37
C ALA A 26 -0.83 5.69 -4.92
N ASN A 27 0.50 5.82 -4.94
CA ASN A 27 1.19 7.05 -4.57
C ASN A 27 0.96 8.20 -5.54
N GLU A 28 0.70 7.94 -6.83
CA GLU A 28 0.35 8.98 -7.80
C GLU A 28 -0.98 9.69 -7.47
N ILE A 29 -1.90 9.00 -6.79
CA ILE A 29 -3.21 9.53 -6.41
C ILE A 29 -3.23 9.97 -4.94
N PHE A 30 -2.55 9.22 -4.07
CA PHE A 30 -2.51 9.41 -2.63
C PHE A 30 -1.08 9.21 -2.12
N ASN A 31 -0.34 10.32 -1.96
CA ASN A 31 1.09 10.31 -1.61
C ASN A 31 1.46 9.50 -0.35
N GLU A 32 0.55 9.36 0.60
CA GLU A 32 0.81 8.63 1.86
C GLU A 32 0.31 7.17 1.78
N SER A 33 0.61 6.49 0.67
CA SER A 33 0.24 5.09 0.45
C SER A 33 1.35 4.14 0.88
N TYR A 34 0.98 3.08 1.59
CA TYR A 34 1.89 2.08 2.13
C TYR A 34 1.40 0.69 1.80
N LEU A 35 2.33 -0.20 1.45
CA LEU A 35 2.06 -1.61 1.23
C LEU A 35 2.57 -2.39 2.42
N VAL A 36 1.68 -3.12 3.09
CA VAL A 36 2.04 -3.90 4.29
C VAL A 36 2.41 -5.32 3.93
N LYS A 37 3.37 -5.85 4.67
CA LYS A 37 3.71 -7.26 4.69
C LYS A 37 3.00 -7.97 5.84
N ASP A 38 2.93 -9.28 5.73
CA ASP A 38 2.36 -10.12 6.78
C ASP A 38 3.08 -9.84 8.11
N LEU A 39 2.28 -9.61 9.15
CA LEU A 39 2.72 -9.30 10.52
C LEU A 39 3.45 -7.95 10.69
N GLU A 40 3.43 -7.08 9.68
CA GLU A 40 3.98 -5.73 9.80
C GLU A 40 3.15 -4.89 10.79
N LYS A 41 3.83 -4.23 11.73
CA LYS A 41 3.21 -3.32 12.69
C LYS A 41 3.23 -1.91 12.13
N ILE A 42 2.08 -1.26 12.13
CA ILE A 42 1.95 0.16 11.77
C ILE A 42 1.71 0.97 13.03
N GLU A 43 2.52 2.02 13.22
CA GLU A 43 2.29 3.07 14.22
C GLU A 43 1.38 4.16 13.62
N LEU A 44 0.30 4.45 14.33
CA LEU A 44 -0.73 5.41 13.93
C LEU A 44 -0.43 6.81 14.44
#